data_AF-A0A4V2A9M4-F1
#
_entry.id   AF-A0A4V2A9M4-F1
#
_cell.length_a   1.000
_cell.length_b   1.000
_cell.length_c   1.000
_cell.angle_alpha   90.00
_cell.angle_beta   90.00
_cell.angle_gamma   90.00
#
_symmetry.space_group_name_H-M   'P 1'
#
loop_
_entity.id
_entity.type
_entity.pdbx_description
1 polymer ?
#
loop_
_entity_poly.entity_id
_entity_poly.type
_entity_poly.pdbx_seq_one_letter_code
_entity_poly.pdbx_strand_id
1 'polypeptide(L)'
;MTTKQKLLKFLYPLVNKLSLLTGKSNKILKSTNVATTSFYDLSTTLNNGQELSFESLKNKKVLIVNTASDCGYTNQYEGLQALHEKFKDKLIIIGFPANDFGEQEKGSDSTIEQFCKLNFGVTFPLAKKSTVVKNDNQNPVYKWLTQEEQNGWN
;
A
#
# COMPACT_ATOMS: atom_id res chain seq x y z
N MET A 1 -11.83 18.53 1.82
CA MET A 1 -11.85 18.30 0.35
C MET A 1 -12.24 19.57 -0.37
N THR A 2 -11.51 19.95 -1.42
CA THR A 2 -11.79 21.17 -2.20
C THR A 2 -13.01 20.97 -3.11
N THR A 3 -13.63 22.07 -3.56
CA THR A 3 -14.79 22.03 -4.47
C THR A 3 -14.47 21.28 -5.78
N LYS A 4 -13.23 21.43 -6.27
CA LYS A 4 -12.71 20.69 -7.43
C LYS A 4 -12.69 19.17 -7.18
N GLN A 5 -12.28 18.73 -5.98
CA GLN A 5 -12.26 17.30 -5.63
C GLN A 5 -13.67 16.70 -5.50
N LYS A 6 -14.65 17.46 -4.99
CA LYS A 6 -16.05 17.01 -4.91
C LYS A 6 -16.65 16.83 -6.31
N LEU A 7 -16.43 17.80 -7.20
CA LEU A 7 -16.88 17.75 -8.58
C LEU A 7 -16.21 16.58 -9.34
N LEU A 8 -14.90 16.40 -9.18
CA LEU A 8 -14.19 15.28 -9.80
C LEU A 8 -14.72 13.93 -9.31
N LYS A 9 -14.95 13.77 -8.00
CA LYS A 9 -15.55 12.54 -7.45
C LYS A 9 -16.96 12.27 -8.00
N PHE A 10 -17.77 13.33 -8.17
CA PHE A 10 -19.11 13.21 -8.74
C PHE A 10 -19.08 12.79 -10.22
N LEU A 11 -18.13 13.31 -11.00
CA LEU A 11 -17.98 13.01 -12.43
C LEU A 11 -17.20 11.72 -12.71
N TYR A 12 -16.40 11.24 -11.75
CA TYR A 12 -15.53 10.07 -11.91
C TYR A 12 -16.23 8.81 -12.42
N PRO A 13 -17.46 8.44 -11.97
CA PRO A 13 -18.18 7.29 -12.52
C PRO A 13 -18.47 7.42 -14.03
N LEU A 14 -18.75 8.64 -14.49
CA LEU A 14 -19.00 8.92 -15.90
C LEU A 14 -17.69 8.89 -16.70
N VAL A 15 -16.62 9.50 -16.17
CA VAL A 15 -15.28 9.48 -16.78
C VAL A 15 -14.76 8.04 -16.90
N ASN A 16 -14.96 7.20 -15.89
CA ASN A 16 -14.52 5.81 -15.91
C ASN A 16 -15.31 4.98 -16.94
N LYS A 17 -16.64 5.20 -17.03
CA LYS A 17 -17.48 4.61 -18.10
C LYS A 17 -17.04 5.04 -19.50
N LEU A 18 -16.68 6.32 -19.67
CA LEU A 18 -16.19 6.85 -20.95
C LEU A 18 -14.80 6.31 -21.33
N SER A 19 -13.92 6.11 -20.34
CA SER A 19 -12.60 5.49 -20.50
C SER A 19 -12.70 4.02 -20.95
N LEU A 20 -13.67 3.28 -20.39
CA LEU A 20 -13.98 1.92 -20.80
C LEU A 20 -14.49 1.85 -22.25
N LEU A 21 -15.31 2.82 -22.67
CA LEU A 21 -15.87 2.89 -24.03
C LEU A 21 -14.86 3.30 -25.10
N THR A 22 -13.83 4.07 -24.73
CA THR A 22 -12.80 4.55 -25.65
C THR A 22 -11.61 3.60 -25.79
N GLY A 23 -11.60 2.47 -25.06
CA GLY A 23 -10.52 1.47 -25.12
C GLY A 23 -9.14 1.97 -24.69
N LYS A 24 -9.04 3.22 -24.20
CA LYS A 24 -7.79 3.83 -23.71
C LYS A 24 -7.36 3.33 -22.32
N SER A 25 -8.13 2.42 -21.74
CA SER A 25 -7.91 1.89 -20.40
C SER A 25 -7.08 0.61 -20.44
N ASN A 26 -5.87 0.71 -19.85
CA ASN A 26 -4.95 -0.35 -19.47
C ASN A 26 -4.11 -0.95 -20.60
N LYS A 27 -2.97 -0.31 -20.89
CA LYS A 27 -1.82 -0.99 -21.49
C LYS A 27 -1.43 -2.13 -20.54
N ILE A 28 -1.79 -3.37 -20.87
CA ILE A 28 -1.31 -4.54 -20.13
C ILE A 28 0.18 -4.65 -20.45
N LEU A 29 1.01 -4.19 -19.53
CA LEU A 29 2.44 -4.42 -19.58
C LEU A 29 2.65 -5.92 -19.33
N LYS A 30 3.26 -6.59 -20.30
CA LYS A 30 3.78 -7.94 -20.11
C LYS A 30 5.27 -7.79 -19.87
N SER A 31 5.72 -8.11 -18.66
CA SER A 31 7.15 -8.26 -18.44
C SER A 31 7.64 -9.57 -19.04
N THR A 32 8.77 -9.51 -19.72
CA THR A 32 9.54 -10.70 -20.15
C THR A 32 10.59 -11.10 -19.13
N ASN A 33 10.81 -10.28 -18.10
CA ASN A 33 11.80 -10.52 -17.06
C ASN A 33 11.20 -11.40 -15.96
N VAL A 34 11.91 -12.48 -15.63
CA VAL A 34 11.55 -13.36 -14.52
C VAL A 34 12.12 -12.76 -13.25
N ALA A 35 11.29 -12.67 -12.20
CA ALA A 35 11.75 -12.26 -10.89
C ALA A 35 12.87 -13.18 -10.40
N THR A 36 14.05 -12.64 -10.12
CA THR A 36 15.18 -13.40 -9.57
C THR A 36 14.97 -13.74 -8.09
N THR A 37 14.11 -12.99 -7.41
CA THR A 37 13.68 -13.26 -6.03
C THR A 37 12.16 -13.32 -5.99
N SER A 38 11.60 -14.37 -5.39
CA SER A 38 10.15 -14.51 -5.26
C SER A 38 9.61 -13.52 -4.24
N PHE A 39 8.43 -12.96 -4.50
CA PHE A 39 7.68 -12.20 -3.50
C PHE A 39 7.51 -12.98 -2.19
N TYR A 40 7.36 -14.31 -2.28
CA TYR A 40 7.13 -15.17 -1.12
C TYR A 40 8.38 -15.44 -0.28
N ASP A 41 9.56 -15.07 -0.77
CA ASP A 41 10.83 -15.18 -0.01
C ASP A 41 11.04 -13.95 0.89
N LEU A 42 10.19 -12.93 0.75
CA LEU A 42 10.26 -11.70 1.54
C LEU A 42 9.58 -11.86 2.91
N SER A 43 9.97 -11.00 3.84
CA SER A 43 9.27 -10.81 5.11
C SER A 43 9.31 -9.33 5.51
N THR A 44 8.49 -8.98 6.50
CA THR A 44 8.59 -7.67 7.18
C THR A 44 8.34 -7.82 8.67
N THR A 45 9.02 -7.01 9.47
CA THR A 45 8.68 -6.85 10.89
C THR A 45 7.44 -5.96 11.02
N LEU A 46 6.47 -6.42 11.81
CA LEU A 46 5.28 -5.67 12.17
C LEU A 46 5.59 -4.66 13.29
N ASN A 47 4.71 -3.70 13.46
CA ASN A 47 4.80 -2.66 14.49
C ASN A 47 4.83 -3.21 15.93
N ASN A 48 4.31 -4.43 16.14
CA ASN A 48 4.36 -5.16 17.40
C ASN A 48 5.62 -6.02 17.59
N GLY A 49 6.56 -5.97 16.64
CA GLY A 49 7.82 -6.72 16.66
C GLY A 49 7.75 -8.15 16.10
N GLN A 50 6.56 -8.66 15.75
CA GLN A 50 6.43 -9.97 15.12
C GLN A 50 6.87 -9.92 13.65
N GLU A 51 7.42 -11.02 13.15
CA GLU A 51 7.75 -11.14 11.73
C GLU A 51 6.53 -11.67 10.94
N LEU A 52 6.21 -11.01 9.83
CA LEU A 52 5.25 -11.48 8.84
C LEU A 52 6.01 -12.02 7.63
N SER A 53 6.13 -13.34 7.53
CA SER A 53 6.63 -14.00 6.32
C SER A 53 5.60 -13.90 5.20
N PHE A 54 6.03 -13.47 4.01
CA PHE A 54 5.12 -13.34 2.88
C PHE A 54 4.73 -14.68 2.28
N GLU A 55 5.46 -15.75 2.59
CA GLU A 55 5.07 -17.11 2.24
C GLU A 55 3.67 -17.46 2.77
N SER A 56 3.31 -16.97 3.97
CA SER A 56 1.99 -17.16 4.58
C SER A 56 0.84 -16.52 3.79
N LEU A 57 1.15 -15.66 2.82
CA LEU A 57 0.20 -14.91 2.00
C LEU A 57 -0.13 -15.62 0.68
N LYS A 58 0.41 -16.82 0.44
CA LYS A 58 0.11 -17.64 -0.75
C LYS A 58 -1.39 -17.74 -0.99
N ASN A 59 -1.78 -17.71 -2.27
CA ASN A 59 -3.16 -17.76 -2.77
C ASN A 59 -4.05 -16.54 -2.43
N LYS A 60 -3.49 -15.50 -1.80
CA LYS A 60 -4.16 -14.22 -1.58
C LYS A 60 -3.58 -13.16 -2.52
N LYS A 61 -4.40 -12.17 -2.86
CA LYS A 61 -3.92 -10.92 -3.42
C LYS A 61 -3.31 -10.10 -2.28
N VAL A 62 -2.22 -9.40 -2.54
CA VAL A 62 -1.55 -8.54 -1.55
C VAL A 62 -1.51 -7.12 -2.07
N LEU A 63 -1.94 -6.18 -1.23
CA LEU A 63 -1.85 -4.75 -1.49
C LEU A 63 -0.93 -4.12 -0.44
N ILE A 64 0.23 -3.67 -0.89
CA ILE A 64 1.22 -2.98 -0.07
C ILE A 64 1.01 -1.47 -0.24
N VAL A 65 0.92 -0.74 0.87
CA VAL A 65 0.61 0.70 0.86
C VAL A 65 1.59 1.42 1.78
N ASN A 66 2.34 2.39 1.28
CA ASN A 66 3.06 3.30 2.16
C ASN A 66 2.05 4.29 2.76
N THR A 67 2.08 4.48 4.07
CA THR A 67 1.08 5.26 4.79
C THR A 67 1.70 6.37 5.64
N ALA A 68 0.89 7.36 5.97
CA ALA A 68 1.24 8.49 6.82
C ALA A 68 0.01 8.99 7.60
N SER A 69 0.18 9.34 8.88
CA SER A 69 -0.90 9.84 9.76
C SER A 69 -1.26 11.31 9.51
N ASP A 70 -0.31 12.14 9.04
CA ASP A 70 -0.51 13.57 8.80
C ASP A 70 -0.44 13.93 7.30
N CYS A 71 -1.11 13.12 6.48
CA CYS A 71 -1.15 13.27 5.04
C CYS A 71 -2.53 13.75 4.57
N GLY A 72 -2.56 14.59 3.51
CA GLY A 72 -3.82 15.00 2.88
C GLY A 72 -4.66 13.84 2.32
N TYR A 73 -4.07 12.64 2.23
CA TYR A 73 -4.71 11.39 1.82
C TYR A 73 -4.96 10.41 2.97
N THR A 74 -4.71 10.77 4.23
CA THR A 74 -4.89 9.87 5.38
C THR A 74 -6.30 9.28 5.46
N ASN A 75 -7.34 9.99 5.03
CA ASN A 75 -8.70 9.43 4.96
C ASN A 75 -8.86 8.23 4.01
N GLN A 76 -7.84 7.88 3.21
CA GLN A 76 -7.82 6.62 2.45
C GLN A 76 -7.79 5.38 3.36
N TYR A 77 -7.37 5.51 4.63
CA TYR A 77 -7.45 4.42 5.61
C TYR A 77 -8.87 3.83 5.73
N GLU A 78 -9.91 4.65 5.68
CA GLU A 78 -11.31 4.17 5.70
C GLU A 78 -11.60 3.25 4.51
N GLY A 79 -11.16 3.66 3.32
CA GLY A 79 -11.34 2.87 2.10
C GLY A 79 -10.53 1.58 2.11
N LEU A 80 -9.30 1.63 2.63
CA LEU A 80 -8.45 0.46 2.81
C LEU A 80 -9.05 -0.52 3.82
N GLN A 81 -9.56 -0.03 4.96
CA GLN A 81 -10.21 -0.86 5.97
C GLN A 81 -11.48 -1.51 5.39
N ALA A 82 -12.31 -0.76 4.67
CA ALA A 82 -13.48 -1.32 4.00
C ALA A 82 -13.12 -2.39 2.95
N LEU A 83 -12.02 -2.21 2.20
CA LEU A 83 -11.50 -3.23 1.28
C LEU A 83 -11.03 -4.47 2.03
N HIS A 84 -10.28 -4.27 3.13
CA HIS A 84 -9.77 -5.34 3.96
C HIS A 84 -10.91 -6.20 4.51
N GLU A 85 -11.95 -5.59 5.08
CA GLU A 85 -13.11 -6.31 5.61
C GLU A 85 -13.88 -7.04 4.52
N LYS A 86 -14.14 -6.36 3.39
CA LYS A 86 -14.89 -6.92 2.26
C LYS A 86 -14.22 -8.14 1.63
N PHE A 87 -12.89 -8.17 1.60
CA PHE A 87 -12.12 -9.18 0.90
C PHE A 87 -11.13 -9.94 1.79
N LYS A 88 -11.32 -9.98 3.12
CA LYS A 88 -10.39 -10.55 4.10
C LYS A 88 -9.84 -11.95 3.75
N ASP A 89 -10.64 -12.78 3.09
CA ASP A 89 -10.24 -14.14 2.70
C ASP A 89 -9.38 -14.17 1.45
N LYS A 90 -9.46 -13.14 0.60
CA LYS A 90 -8.86 -13.07 -0.75
C LYS A 90 -7.80 -11.96 -0.90
N LEU A 91 -7.84 -10.93 -0.07
CA LEU A 91 -6.98 -9.75 -0.14
C LEU A 91 -6.39 -9.46 1.25
N ILE A 92 -5.07 -9.33 1.29
CA ILE A 92 -4.34 -8.83 2.45
C ILE A 92 -3.82 -7.44 2.11
N ILE A 93 -4.08 -6.49 3.00
CA ILE A 93 -3.50 -5.14 2.95
C ILE A 93 -2.40 -5.08 4.00
N ILE A 94 -1.24 -4.54 3.64
CA ILE A 94 -0.15 -4.29 4.58
C ILE A 94 0.21 -2.81 4.49
N GLY A 95 -0.02 -2.08 5.59
CA GLY A 95 0.41 -0.70 5.70
C GLY A 95 1.87 -0.61 6.09
N PHE A 96 2.63 0.25 5.40
CA PHE A 96 4.02 0.57 5.71
C PHE A 96 4.10 2.05 6.08
N PRO A 97 3.98 2.40 7.38
CA PRO A 97 4.18 3.76 7.84
C PRO A 97 5.55 4.28 7.43
N ALA A 98 5.60 5.47 6.85
CA ALA A 98 6.84 6.03 6.30
C ALA A 98 6.91 7.54 6.48
N ASN A 99 8.02 8.04 7.04
CA ASN A 99 8.22 9.46 7.29
C ASN A 99 8.95 10.19 6.14
N ASP A 100 9.13 9.51 5.01
CA ASP A 100 9.97 9.98 3.90
C ASP A 100 9.37 11.14 3.10
N PHE A 101 8.06 11.34 3.20
CA PHE A 101 7.31 12.29 2.39
C PHE A 101 6.82 13.44 3.25
N GLY A 102 7.57 14.56 3.24
CA GLY A 102 7.20 15.77 3.99
C GLY A 102 7.12 15.57 5.51
N GLU A 103 7.77 14.54 6.03
CA GLU A 103 7.77 14.15 7.44
C GLU A 103 6.36 13.97 8.05
N GLN A 104 5.45 13.32 7.32
CA GLN A 104 4.04 13.17 7.72
C GLN A 104 3.76 11.96 8.64
N GLU A 105 4.79 11.29 9.14
CA GLU A 105 4.69 10.09 10.01
C GLU A 105 5.73 10.12 11.14
N LYS A 106 5.73 11.22 11.92
CA LYS A 106 6.72 11.50 12.98
C LYS A 106 6.57 10.58 14.19
N GLY A 107 5.38 10.08 14.46
CA GLY A 107 5.04 9.28 15.63
C GLY A 107 5.85 7.98 15.77
N SER A 108 5.86 7.41 16.97
CA SER A 108 6.39 6.06 17.20
C SER A 108 5.43 5.00 16.61
N ASP A 109 5.90 3.75 16.44
CA ASP A 109 5.06 2.63 15.98
C ASP A 109 3.77 2.48 16.81
N SER A 110 3.88 2.63 18.13
CA SER A 110 2.74 2.58 19.06
C SER A 110 1.78 3.76 18.87
N THR A 111 2.31 4.97 18.65
CA THR A 111 1.50 6.16 18.37
C THR A 111 0.75 6.04 17.06
N ILE A 112 1.41 5.50 16.02
CA ILE A 112 0.83 5.30 14.69
C ILE A 112 -0.28 4.26 14.74
N GLU A 113 -0.05 3.13 15.43
CA GLU A 113 -1.08 2.11 15.63
C GLU A 113 -2.31 2.68 16.32
N GLN A 114 -2.10 3.41 17.43
CA GLN A 114 -3.19 4.02 18.17
C GLN A 114 -3.95 5.02 17.30
N PHE A 115 -3.26 5.84 16.51
CA PHE A 115 -3.88 6.76 15.57
C PHE A 115 -4.75 6.02 14.54
N CYS A 116 -4.21 5.00 13.88
CA CYS A 116 -4.92 4.22 12.87
C CYS A 116 -6.16 3.52 13.46
N LYS A 117 -6.03 2.98 14.68
CA LYS A 117 -7.12 2.28 15.37
C LYS A 117 -8.22 3.24 15.81
N LEU A 118 -7.86 4.33 16.49
CA LEU A 118 -8.85 5.25 17.07
C LEU A 118 -9.62 6.03 16.00
N ASN A 119 -8.94 6.45 14.93
CA ASN A 119 -9.56 7.32 13.92
C ASN A 119 -10.22 6.55 12.77
N PHE A 120 -9.73 5.34 12.47
CA PHE A 120 -10.15 4.60 11.26
C PHE A 120 -10.52 3.14 11.51
N GLY A 121 -10.36 2.63 12.73
CA GLY A 121 -10.66 1.24 13.06
C GLY A 121 -9.80 0.23 12.29
N VAL A 122 -8.58 0.62 11.90
CA VAL A 122 -7.68 -0.24 11.10
C VAL A 122 -7.40 -1.55 11.82
N THR A 123 -7.66 -2.68 11.13
CA THR A 123 -7.36 -4.04 11.61
C THR A 123 -6.39 -4.81 10.72
N PHE A 124 -6.07 -4.27 9.54
CA PHE A 124 -5.06 -4.90 8.69
C PHE A 124 -3.64 -4.70 9.26
N PRO A 125 -2.68 -5.59 8.95
CA PRO A 125 -1.32 -5.49 9.47
C PRO A 125 -0.62 -4.17 9.15
N LEU A 126 0.05 -3.61 10.15
CA LEU A 126 0.97 -2.49 10.01
C LEU A 126 2.40 -2.98 10.21
N ALA A 127 3.24 -2.76 9.20
CA ALA A 127 4.68 -2.95 9.31
C ALA A 127 5.27 -1.92 10.28
N LYS A 128 6.45 -2.22 10.81
CA LYS A 128 7.27 -1.25 11.53
C LYS A 128 7.57 -0.05 10.63
N LYS A 129 7.52 1.17 11.18
CA LYS A 129 7.87 2.38 10.46
C LYS A 129 9.27 2.24 9.84
N SER A 130 9.36 2.50 8.54
CA SER A 130 10.61 2.33 7.79
C SER A 130 10.68 3.26 6.58
N THR A 131 11.87 3.35 5.99
CA THR A 131 12.12 4.12 4.77
C THR A 131 11.59 3.38 3.56
N VAL A 132 10.74 4.00 2.74
CA VAL A 132 10.20 3.40 1.51
C VAL A 132 10.74 4.04 0.23
N VAL A 133 11.39 5.21 0.34
CA VAL A 133 12.08 5.87 -0.77
C VAL A 133 13.44 5.23 -1.06
N LYS A 134 13.93 5.38 -2.29
CA LYS A 134 15.21 4.81 -2.72
C LYS A 134 16.39 5.52 -2.04
N ASN A 135 17.03 4.83 -1.10
CA ASN A 135 18.32 5.18 -0.49
C ASN A 135 18.94 3.93 0.18
N ASP A 136 20.08 4.08 0.84
CA ASP A 136 20.83 2.98 1.46
C ASP A 136 20.08 2.28 2.61
N ASN A 137 19.11 2.97 3.23
CA ASN A 137 18.31 2.49 4.34
C ASN A 137 16.90 2.04 3.90
N GLN A 138 16.65 1.91 2.59
CA GLN A 138 15.34 1.52 2.08
C GLN A 138 14.91 0.15 2.62
N ASN A 139 13.65 0.04 3.03
CA ASN A 139 13.03 -1.21 3.45
C ASN A 139 13.23 -2.30 2.37
N PRO A 140 13.66 -3.52 2.73
CA PRO A 140 13.92 -4.59 1.77
C PRO A 140 12.74 -4.92 0.85
N VAL A 141 11.50 -4.86 1.35
CA VAL A 141 10.29 -5.07 0.55
C VAL A 141 10.16 -3.97 -0.51
N TYR A 142 10.38 -2.70 -0.14
CA TYR A 142 10.33 -1.59 -1.10
C TYR A 142 11.49 -1.58 -2.08
N LYS A 143 12.67 -2.06 -1.66
CA LYS A 143 13.79 -2.28 -2.57
C LYS A 143 13.40 -3.29 -3.64
N TRP A 144 12.85 -4.45 -3.25
CA TRP A 144 12.34 -5.44 -4.19
C TRP A 144 11.24 -4.87 -5.10
N LEU A 145 10.24 -4.18 -4.53
CA LEU A 145 9.13 -3.58 -5.27
C LEU A 145 9.56 -2.53 -6.30
N THR A 146 10.76 -1.96 -6.18
CA THR A 146 11.23 -0.85 -7.02
C THR A 146 12.50 -1.16 -7.81
N GLN A 147 12.90 -2.44 -7.87
CA GLN A 147 14.04 -2.96 -8.63
C GLN A 147 13.58 -4.03 -9.61
N GLU A 148 13.53 -3.68 -10.89
CA GLU A 148 13.08 -4.55 -11.99
C GLU A 148 13.89 -5.85 -12.04
N GLU A 149 15.20 -5.77 -11.76
CA GLU A 149 16.10 -6.92 -11.78
C GLU A 149 15.74 -7.97 -10.73
N GLN A 150 15.08 -7.55 -9.64
CA GLN A 150 14.65 -8.45 -8.56
C GLN A 150 13.23 -8.96 -8.79
N ASN A 151 12.29 -8.05 -9.00
CA ASN A 151 10.87 -8.37 -9.04
C ASN A 151 10.38 -8.75 -10.45
N GLY A 152 11.20 -8.56 -11.49
CA GLY A 152 10.84 -8.79 -12.89
C GLY A 152 9.77 -7.82 -13.41
N TRP A 153 9.47 -6.72 -12.72
CA TRP A 153 8.37 -5.81 -13.03
C TRP A 153 8.70 -4.38 -12.59
N ASN A 154 8.94 -3.45 -13.52
CA ASN A 154 8.75 -1.99 -13.38
C ASN A 154 9.16 -1.29 -14.66
#